data_AF-A0A8H7F595-F1
#
_entry.id   AF-A0A8H7F595-F1
#
_cell.length_a   1.000
_cell.length_b   1.000
_cell.length_c   1.000
_cell.angle_alpha   90.00
_cell.angle_beta   90.00
_cell.angle_gamma   90.00
#
_symmetry.space_group_name_H-M   'P 1'
#
loop_
_entity.id
_entity.type
_entity.pdbx_description
1 polymer ?
#
loop_
_entity_poly.entity_id
_entity_poly.type
_entity_poly.pdbx_seq_one_letter_code
_entity_poly.pdbx_strand_id
1 'polypeptide(L)'
;MDLAAQFTQFYYPTFAANRAGLAALYRDDSKLTWEGGQVVGQAAIVEKLTTLPFQKVEHKVLTTDMQPMENNNLIIVVTGLLVVDDSQNPLQFSQAFVLKQVEQSFYVQNDVFRLNYGS
;
A
#
# COMPACT_ATOMS: atom_id res chain seq x y z
N MET A 1 7.53 -17.51 -5.91
CA MET A 1 6.81 -16.23 -6.01
C MET A 1 7.82 -15.13 -6.09
N ASP A 2 7.65 -14.20 -7.03
CA ASP A 2 8.43 -12.97 -7.03
C ASP A 2 8.16 -12.12 -5.76
N LEU A 3 9.03 -11.16 -5.49
CA LEU A 3 8.98 -10.32 -4.30
C LEU A 3 7.72 -9.43 -4.24
N ALA A 4 7.18 -9.03 -5.38
CA ALA A 4 5.98 -8.21 -5.44
C ALA A 4 4.72 -8.97 -5.02
N ALA A 5 4.59 -10.23 -5.46
CA ALA A 5 3.53 -11.12 -4.99
C ALA A 5 3.61 -11.34 -3.48
N GLN A 6 4.81 -11.59 -2.93
CA GLN A 6 4.99 -11.74 -1.48
C GLN A 6 4.63 -10.47 -0.72
N PHE A 7 5.09 -9.32 -1.20
CA PHE A 7 4.79 -8.02 -0.59
C PHE A 7 3.29 -7.76 -0.56
N THR A 8 2.59 -7.90 -1.69
CA THR A 8 1.14 -7.65 -1.78
C THR A 8 0.31 -8.65 -0.98
N GLN A 9 0.71 -9.92 -0.92
CA GLN A 9 0.07 -10.96 -0.09
C GLN A 9 0.27 -10.75 1.40
N PHE A 10 1.30 -10.01 1.80
CA PHE A 10 1.46 -9.60 3.19
C PHE A 10 0.73 -8.28 3.48
N TYR A 11 0.93 -7.27 2.64
CA TYR A 11 0.46 -5.91 2.86
C TYR A 11 -1.06 -5.83 2.94
N TYR A 12 -1.78 -6.32 1.93
CA TYR A 12 -3.23 -6.13 1.84
C TYR A 12 -4.03 -6.92 2.89
N PRO A 13 -3.72 -8.19 3.19
CA PRO A 13 -4.38 -8.89 4.29
C PRO A 13 -4.09 -8.23 5.65
N THR A 14 -2.85 -7.77 5.87
CA THR A 14 -2.51 -7.03 7.09
C THR A 14 -3.27 -5.70 7.17
N PHE A 15 -3.43 -4.98 6.06
CA PHE A 15 -4.23 -3.76 5.99
C PHE A 15 -5.69 -4.00 6.37
N ALA A 16 -6.27 -5.11 5.91
CA ALA A 16 -7.66 -5.48 6.19
C ALA A 16 -7.85 -5.87 7.67
N ALA A 17 -6.94 -6.68 8.22
CA ALA A 17 -7.09 -7.28 9.55
C ALA A 17 -6.53 -6.43 10.70
N ASN A 18 -5.37 -5.78 10.50
CA ASN A 18 -4.65 -5.04 11.53
C ASN A 18 -3.69 -4.00 10.92
N ARG A 19 -4.18 -2.79 10.66
CA ARG A 19 -3.37 -1.70 10.06
C ARG A 19 -2.16 -1.30 10.90
N ALA A 20 -2.24 -1.44 12.22
CA ALA A 20 -1.08 -1.18 13.09
C ALA A 20 0.07 -2.16 12.82
N GLY A 21 -0.22 -3.37 12.32
CA GLY A 21 0.77 -4.35 11.89
C GLY A 21 1.63 -3.92 10.70
N LEU A 22 1.19 -2.89 9.95
CA LEU A 22 1.96 -2.33 8.83
C LEU A 22 3.08 -1.40 9.28
N ALA A 23 3.13 -0.99 10.56
CA ALA A 23 4.15 -0.07 11.07
C ALA A 23 5.57 -0.51 10.71
N ALA A 24 5.86 -1.81 10.82
CA ALA A 24 7.18 -2.38 10.53
C ALA A 24 7.62 -2.22 9.06
N LEU A 25 6.71 -1.95 8.13
CA LEU A 25 7.02 -1.70 6.72
C LEU A 25 7.45 -0.26 6.43
N TYR A 26 7.17 0.69 7.34
CA TYR A 26 7.47 2.11 7.15
C TYR A 26 8.60 2.57 8.09
N ARG A 27 9.20 3.71 7.77
CA ARG A 27 10.29 4.39 8.51
C ARG A 27 10.00 5.88 8.59
N ASP A 28 10.87 6.63 9.27
CA ASP A 28 10.69 8.08 9.48
C ASP A 28 10.75 8.88 8.17
N ASP A 29 11.45 8.38 7.15
CA ASP A 29 11.53 9.01 5.82
C ASP A 29 10.46 8.49 4.84
N SER A 30 9.59 7.57 5.27
CA SER A 30 8.49 7.06 4.44
C SER A 30 7.44 8.13 4.16
N LYS A 31 6.84 8.07 2.98
CA LYS A 31 5.77 8.98 2.55
C LYS A 31 4.58 8.20 2.06
N LEU A 32 3.39 8.57 2.54
CA LEU A 32 2.11 8.09 2.02
C LEU A 32 1.36 9.26 1.38
N THR A 33 0.89 9.07 0.16
CA THR A 33 -0.12 9.94 -0.46
C THR A 33 -1.40 9.13 -0.62
N TRP A 34 -2.45 9.49 0.12
CA TRP A 34 -3.74 8.82 0.08
C TRP A 34 -4.80 9.79 -0.45
N GLU A 35 -5.37 9.51 -1.63
CA GLU A 35 -6.38 10.37 -2.27
C GLU A 35 -5.92 11.83 -2.45
N GLY A 36 -4.60 12.05 -2.59
CA GLY A 36 -3.98 13.36 -2.76
C GLY A 36 -3.51 14.03 -1.46
N GLY A 37 -3.89 13.53 -0.29
CA GLY A 37 -3.35 13.98 0.99
C GLY A 37 -2.05 13.27 1.33
N GLN A 38 -0.98 14.02 1.58
CA GLN A 38 0.34 13.47 1.92
C GLN A 38 0.59 13.48 3.43
N VAL A 39 1.15 12.39 3.94
CA VAL A 39 1.74 12.28 5.30
C VAL A 39 3.14 11.69 5.21
N VAL A 40 3.98 12.01 6.20
CA VAL A 40 5.39 11.60 6.25
C VAL A 40 5.70 10.99 7.61
N GLY A 41 6.47 9.91 7.60
CA GLY A 41 6.93 9.21 8.79
C GLY A 41 5.99 8.07 9.22
N GLN A 42 6.60 7.01 9.74
CA GLN A 42 5.92 5.77 10.15
C GLN A 42 4.69 6.03 11.04
N ALA A 43 4.83 6.83 12.09
CA ALA A 43 3.74 7.08 13.03
C ALA A 43 2.53 7.76 12.36
N ALA A 44 2.77 8.82 11.59
CA ALA A 44 1.71 9.55 10.87
C ALA A 44 1.06 8.70 9.78
N ILE A 45 1.83 7.85 9.10
CA ILE A 45 1.31 6.88 8.13
C ILE A 45 0.38 5.89 8.82
N VAL A 46 0.82 5.25 9.91
CA VAL A 46 0.00 4.26 10.63
C VAL A 46 -1.27 4.91 11.19
N GLU A 47 -1.17 6.11 11.78
CA GLU A 47 -2.33 6.90 12.21
C GLU A 47 -3.29 7.20 11.05
N LYS A 48 -2.75 7.63 9.90
CA LYS A 48 -3.57 7.89 8.71
C LYS A 48 -4.31 6.62 8.28
N LEU A 49 -3.65 5.47 8.25
CA LEU A 49 -4.28 4.20 7.85
C LEU A 49 -5.33 3.73 8.85
N THR A 50 -5.10 3.88 10.16
CA THR A 50 -6.06 3.45 11.20
C THR A 50 -7.30 4.35 11.29
N THR A 51 -7.17 5.63 10.91
CA THR A 51 -8.26 6.64 10.96
C THR A 51 -9.08 6.75 9.67
N LEU A 52 -8.81 5.90 8.66
CA LEU A 52 -9.61 5.89 7.44
C LEU A 52 -11.08 5.54 7.75
N PRO A 53 -12.05 6.20 7.08
CA PRO A 53 -13.46 6.14 7.43
C PRO A 53 -14.14 4.85 6.89
N PHE A 54 -13.62 3.68 7.26
CA PHE A 54 -14.21 2.38 6.94
C PHE A 54 -14.01 1.37 8.07
N GLN A 55 -15.01 0.52 8.31
CA GLN A 55 -14.93 -0.51 9.35
C GLN A 55 -14.27 -1.78 8.80
N LYS A 56 -14.70 -2.24 7.62
CA LYS A 56 -14.13 -3.36 6.90
C LYS A 56 -13.66 -2.94 5.53
N VAL A 57 -12.54 -3.51 5.12
CA VAL A 57 -11.99 -3.28 3.79
C VAL A 57 -11.31 -4.55 3.29
N GLU A 58 -11.54 -4.90 2.03
CA GLU A 58 -10.87 -5.99 1.34
C GLU A 58 -10.26 -5.43 0.05
N HIS A 59 -8.97 -5.68 -0.17
CA HIS A 59 -8.32 -5.40 -1.44
C HIS A 59 -8.30 -6.68 -2.27
N LYS A 60 -8.90 -6.63 -3.46
CA LYS A 60 -8.78 -7.69 -4.46
C LYS A 60 -7.79 -7.24 -5.52
N VAL A 61 -6.57 -7.75 -5.41
CA VAL A 61 -5.49 -7.47 -6.36
C VAL A 61 -5.83 -8.09 -7.71
N LEU A 62 -5.80 -7.28 -8.78
CA LEU A 62 -6.03 -7.72 -10.15
C LEU A 62 -4.72 -7.85 -10.92
N THR A 63 -3.86 -6.83 -10.83
CA THR A 63 -2.52 -6.86 -11.44
C THR A 63 -1.49 -6.38 -10.44
N THR A 64 -0.29 -6.94 -10.55
CA THR A 64 0.91 -6.51 -9.83
C THR A 64 2.07 -6.54 -10.80
N ASP A 65 2.68 -5.39 -11.03
CA ASP A 65 3.85 -5.23 -11.87
C ASP A 65 5.02 -4.71 -11.03
N MET A 66 6.24 -5.15 -11.33
CA MET A 66 7.44 -4.76 -10.59
C MET A 66 8.60 -4.48 -11.52
N GLN A 67 9.36 -3.42 -11.21
CA GLN A 67 10.62 -3.13 -11.89
C GLN A 67 11.73 -2.83 -10.88
N PRO A 68 12.98 -3.22 -11.19
CA PRO A 68 14.14 -2.74 -10.45
C PRO A 68 14.37 -1.25 -10.72
N MET A 69 14.86 -0.56 -9.70
CA MET A 69 15.33 0.82 -9.76
C MET A 69 16.82 0.86 -9.37
N GLU A 70 17.42 2.05 -9.43
CA GLU A 70 18.77 2.28 -8.92
C GLU A 70 18.90 1.89 -7.44
N ASN A 71 20.12 1.55 -7.03
CA ASN A 71 20.44 1.12 -5.65
C ASN A 71 19.67 -0.13 -5.18
N ASN A 72 19.29 -1.00 -6.12
CA ASN A 72 18.47 -2.21 -5.88
C ASN A 72 17.10 -1.92 -5.25
N ASN A 73 16.62 -0.67 -5.33
CA ASN A 73 15.26 -0.35 -4.96
C ASN A 73 14.29 -0.99 -5.95
N LEU A 74 13.02 -1.05 -5.59
CA LEU A 74 11.97 -1.61 -6.44
C LEU A 74 10.82 -0.64 -6.53
N ILE A 75 10.21 -0.56 -7.71
CA ILE A 75 8.87 -0.01 -7.88
C ILE A 75 7.90 -1.15 -8.09
N ILE A 76 6.78 -1.11 -7.37
CA ILE A 76 5.66 -2.03 -7.51
C ILE A 76 4.43 -1.21 -7.84
N VAL A 77 3.70 -1.59 -8.87
CA VAL A 77 2.41 -0.99 -9.24
C VAL A 77 1.34 -2.06 -9.11
N VAL A 78 0.27 -1.73 -8.39
CA VAL A 78 -0.87 -2.60 -8.15
C VAL A 78 -2.12 -1.94 -8.70
N THR A 79 -2.92 -2.70 -9.43
CA THR A 79 -4.29 -2.33 -9.73
C THR A 79 -5.24 -3.37 -9.13
N GLY A 80 -6.40 -2.91 -8.68
CA GLY A 80 -7.32 -3.81 -8.02
C GLY A 80 -8.68 -3.21 -7.75
N LEU A 81 -9.45 -3.95 -6.95
CA LEU A 81 -10.74 -3.56 -6.44
C LEU A 81 -10.67 -3.39 -4.92
N LEU A 82 -11.24 -2.31 -4.42
CA LEU A 82 -11.43 -2.02 -3.01
C LEU A 82 -12.90 -2.28 -2.65
N VAL A 83 -13.15 -3.30 -1.83
CA VAL A 83 -14.46 -3.58 -1.27
C VAL A 83 -14.50 -2.97 0.12
N VAL A 84 -15.40 -2.02 0.36
CA VAL A 84 -15.57 -1.34 1.65
C VAL A 84 -16.89 -1.77 2.26
N ASP A 85 -16.87 -2.13 3.55
CA ASP A 85 -18.05 -2.48 4.35
C ASP A 85 -19.02 -3.46 3.66
N ASP A 86 -18.47 -4.50 3.04
CA ASP A 86 -19.21 -5.55 2.31
C ASP A 86 -20.09 -5.01 1.16
N SER A 87 -19.78 -3.80 0.62
CA SER A 87 -20.47 -3.18 -0.51
C SER A 87 -20.45 -4.06 -1.76
N GLN A 88 -21.60 -4.14 -2.45
CA GLN A 88 -21.72 -4.82 -3.74
C GLN A 88 -21.05 -4.07 -4.90
N ASN A 89 -20.69 -2.79 -4.69
CA ASN A 89 -20.05 -1.93 -5.67
C ASN A 89 -18.58 -1.73 -5.28
N PRO A 90 -17.66 -2.62 -5.73
CA PRO A 90 -16.24 -2.43 -5.51
C PRO A 90 -15.73 -1.18 -6.25
N LEU A 91 -14.84 -0.44 -5.60
CA LEU A 91 -14.17 0.71 -6.20
C LEU A 91 -12.88 0.24 -6.87
N GLN A 92 -12.58 0.73 -8.06
CA GLN A 92 -11.27 0.48 -8.66
C GLN A 92 -10.21 1.32 -7.93
N PHE A 93 -9.02 0.75 -7.73
CA PHE A 93 -7.90 1.48 -7.16
C PHE A 93 -6.62 1.21 -7.93
N SER A 94 -5.69 2.14 -7.79
CA SER A 94 -4.29 1.97 -8.15
C SER A 94 -3.42 2.36 -6.97
N GLN A 95 -2.39 1.56 -6.71
CA GLN A 95 -1.42 1.83 -5.66
C GLN A 95 -0.02 1.57 -6.17
N ALA A 96 0.89 2.50 -5.91
CA ALA A 96 2.30 2.36 -6.26
C ALA A 96 3.16 2.41 -5.01
N PHE A 97 4.12 1.51 -4.92
CA PHE A 97 5.08 1.41 -3.84
C PHE A 97 6.49 1.55 -4.39
N VAL A 98 7.31 2.36 -3.72
CA VAL A 98 8.77 2.29 -3.86
C VAL A 98 9.32 1.60 -2.63
N LEU A 99 9.89 0.41 -2.82
CA LEU A 99 10.60 -0.32 -1.78
C LEU A 99 12.08 0.05 -1.83
N LYS A 100 12.60 0.58 -0.74
CA LYS A 100 14.02 0.90 -0.62
C LYS A 100 14.74 -0.25 0.07
N GLN A 101 15.84 -0.70 -0.53
CA GLN A 101 16.67 -1.74 0.08
C GLN A 101 17.50 -1.14 1.22
N VAL A 102 17.48 -1.80 2.37
CA VAL A 102 18.38 -1.53 3.50
C VAL A 102 18.95 -2.86 3.95
N GLU A 103 20.26 -3.02 3.78
CA GLU A 103 20.97 -4.28 4.03
C GLU A 103 20.34 -5.44 3.22
N GLN A 104 19.76 -6.43 3.91
CA GLN A 104 19.12 -7.60 3.33
C GLN A 104 17.58 -7.52 3.39
N SER A 105 17.02 -6.33 3.67
CA SER A 105 15.58 -6.12 3.82
C SER A 105 15.09 -4.93 3.00
N PHE A 106 13.77 -4.78 2.94
CA PHE A 106 13.10 -3.69 2.25
C PHE A 106 12.14 -2.98 3.21
N TYR A 107 11.96 -1.68 3.00
CA TYR A 107 10.87 -0.92 3.59
C TYR A 107 10.19 -0.06 2.52
N VAL A 108 8.95 0.34 2.77
CA VAL A 108 8.16 1.19 1.89
C VAL A 108 8.63 2.64 2.07
N GLN A 109 9.39 3.15 1.10
CA GLN A 109 9.82 4.55 1.12
C GLN A 109 8.73 5.48 0.59
N ASN A 110 8.04 5.09 -0.48
CA ASN A 110 6.93 5.86 -1.04
C ASN A 110 5.73 4.93 -1.25
N ASP A 111 4.56 5.42 -0.90
CA ASP A 111 3.27 4.77 -1.05
C ASP A 111 2.28 5.79 -1.61
N VAL A 112 1.71 5.51 -2.78
CA VAL A 112 0.75 6.39 -3.43
C VAL A 112 -0.49 5.60 -3.77
N PHE A 113 -1.61 5.96 -3.15
CA PHE A 113 -2.90 5.32 -3.32
C PHE A 113 -3.91 6.29 -3.94
N ARG A 114 -4.64 5.80 -4.95
CA ARG A 114 -5.77 6.48 -5.58
C ARG A 114 -6.93 5.53 -5.83
N LEU A 115 -8.14 6.01 -5.59
CA LEU A 115 -9.34 5.45 -6.18
C LEU A 115 -9.50 5.96 -7.61
N ASN A 116 -9.84 5.04 -8.50
CA ASN A 116 -10.08 5.32 -9.91
C ASN A 116 -11.58 5.53 -10.09
N TYR A 117 -12.03 6.75 -9.88
CA TYR A 117 -13.38 7.15 -10.27
C TYR A 117 -13.37 7.27 -11.79
N GLY A 118 -14.05 6.34 -12.48
CA GLY A 118 -14.13 6.34 -13.93
C GLY A 118 -14.53 7.73 -14.44
N SER A 119 -13.68 8.31 -15.29
CA SER A 119 -13.99 9.51 -16.06
C SER A 119 -14.65 9.13 -17.37
#